data_AF-A4YUB4-F1
#
_entry.id   AF-A4YUB4-F1
#
_cell.length_a   1.000
_cell.length_b   1.000
_cell.length_c   1.000
_cell.angle_alpha   90.00
_cell.angle_beta   90.00
_cell.angle_gamma   90.00
#
_symmetry.space_group_name_H-M   'P 1'
#
loop_
_entity.id
_entity.type
_entity.pdbx_description
1 polymer ?
#
loop_
_entity_poly.entity_id
_entity_poly.type
_entity_poly.pdbx_seq_one_letter_code
_entity_poly.pdbx_strand_id
1 'polypeptide(L)'
;MPARSALGHTAGRERVLAFQFAGGASSALSPGGQWTCFDIAEMSEVELCDGRWHAGRSHSQPQHCVADVDLDVNPDSPSGPKRIAQSRKTKR
;
A
#
# COMPACT_ATOMS: atom_id res chain seq x y z
N MET A 1 -3.13 -9.43 -11.52
CA MET A 1 -4.01 -8.62 -10.64
C MET A 1 -3.30 -7.30 -10.36
N PRO A 2 -3.87 -6.12 -10.61
CA PRO A 2 -3.15 -4.87 -10.33
C PRO A 2 -3.24 -4.56 -8.83
N ALA A 3 -2.38 -5.18 -8.03
CA ALA A 3 -2.21 -4.78 -6.63
C ALA A 3 -1.63 -3.37 -6.60
N ARG A 4 -2.48 -2.39 -6.26
CA ARG A 4 -2.09 -1.06 -5.78
C ARG A 4 -2.36 -1.04 -4.28
N SER A 5 -1.78 -0.09 -3.56
CA SER A 5 -1.66 -0.11 -2.10
C SER A 5 -2.93 -0.53 -1.36
N ALA A 6 -2.78 -1.41 -0.36
CA ALA A 6 -3.88 -1.92 0.44
C ALA A 6 -3.57 -1.77 1.93
N LEU A 7 -4.58 -1.39 2.71
CA LEU A 7 -4.55 -1.25 4.16
C LEU A 7 -5.52 -2.24 4.77
N GLY A 8 -5.11 -2.86 5.87
CA GLY A 8 -6.01 -3.67 6.68
C GLY A 8 -5.28 -4.35 7.80
N HIS A 9 -5.65 -5.59 8.09
CA HIS A 9 -5.11 -6.34 9.22
C HIS A 9 -4.57 -7.71 8.82
N THR A 10 -3.56 -8.15 9.55
CA THR A 10 -3.11 -9.55 9.55
C THR A 10 -2.87 -9.96 10.99
N ALA A 11 -3.57 -11.01 11.44
CA ALA A 11 -3.52 -11.49 12.83
C ALA A 11 -3.77 -10.37 13.87
N GLY A 12 -4.73 -9.48 13.57
CA GLY A 12 -5.10 -8.36 14.45
C GLY A 12 -4.14 -7.17 14.46
N ARG A 13 -3.06 -7.19 13.67
CA ARG A 13 -2.12 -6.07 13.52
C ARG A 13 -2.43 -5.26 12.27
N GLU A 14 -2.42 -3.93 12.38
CA GLU A 14 -2.58 -3.01 11.25
C GLU A 14 -1.37 -3.11 10.30
N ARG A 15 -1.66 -3.43 9.04
CA ARG A 15 -0.69 -3.69 7.99
C ARG A 15 -1.03 -2.89 6.75
N VAL A 16 -0.01 -2.44 6.03
CA VAL A 16 -0.16 -1.85 4.70
C VAL A 16 0.81 -2.47 3.73
N LEU A 17 0.34 -2.72 2.51
CA LEU A 17 1.20 -2.90 1.35
C LEU A 17 1.36 -1.54 0.67
N ALA A 18 2.58 -1.00 0.64
CA ALA A 18 2.87 0.28 0.02
C ALA A 18 4.18 0.22 -0.80
N PHE A 19 4.38 1.19 -1.66
CA PHE A 19 5.59 1.26 -2.49
C PHE A 19 6.71 1.99 -1.74
N GLN A 20 7.80 1.29 -1.47
CA GLN A 20 9.00 1.85 -0.88
C GLN A 20 9.98 2.26 -1.98
N PHE A 21 10.25 3.56 -2.09
CA PHE A 21 11.20 4.12 -3.07
C PHE A 21 12.46 4.70 -2.43
N ALA A 22 12.51 4.79 -1.10
CA ALA A 22 13.60 5.37 -0.33
C ALA A 22 13.63 4.79 1.11
N GLY A 23 14.57 5.28 1.92
CA GLY A 23 14.76 4.86 3.30
C GLY A 23 15.57 3.56 3.44
N GLY A 24 15.61 3.05 4.67
CA GLY A 24 16.24 1.77 4.98
C GLY A 24 15.29 0.60 4.77
N ALA A 25 15.84 -0.54 4.37
CA ALA A 25 15.18 -1.83 4.42
C ALA A 25 16.18 -2.88 4.91
N SER A 26 15.67 -3.96 5.52
CA SER A 26 16.49 -5.09 5.98
C SER A 26 17.24 -5.79 4.85
N SER A 27 16.76 -5.65 3.61
CA SER A 27 17.43 -6.04 2.38
C SER A 27 17.62 -4.84 1.46
N ALA A 28 18.63 -4.88 0.58
CA ALA A 28 18.83 -3.84 -0.41
C ALA A 28 17.55 -3.60 -1.24
N LEU A 29 17.14 -2.34 -1.34
CA LEU A 29 16.01 -1.93 -2.17
C LEU A 29 16.39 -2.04 -3.65
N SER A 30 15.49 -2.63 -4.44
CA SER A 30 15.68 -2.69 -5.89
C SER A 30 15.77 -1.28 -6.50
N PRO A 31 16.58 -1.07 -7.56
CA PRO A 31 16.63 0.20 -8.26
C PRO A 31 15.23 0.63 -8.73
N GLY A 32 14.79 1.80 -8.27
CA GLY A 32 13.45 2.34 -8.55
C GLY A 32 12.39 2.02 -7.50
N GLY A 33 12.70 1.22 -6.48
CA GLY A 33 11.81 0.89 -5.36
C GLY A 33 11.13 -0.47 -5.50
N GLN A 34 10.44 -0.89 -4.45
CA GLN A 34 9.71 -2.17 -4.40
C GLN A 34 8.43 -2.05 -3.58
N TRP A 35 7.52 -3.00 -3.79
CA TRP A 35 6.35 -3.15 -2.92
C TRP A 35 6.79 -3.80 -1.60
N THR A 36 6.51 -3.13 -0.49
CA THR A 36 6.93 -3.53 0.85
C THR A 36 5.71 -3.58 1.78
N CYS A 37 5.71 -4.57 2.66
CA CYS A 37 4.78 -4.67 3.76
C CYS A 37 5.29 -3.89 4.95
N PHE A 38 4.42 -3.06 5.52
CA PHE A 38 4.73 -2.32 6.73
C PHE A 38 3.72 -2.63 7.83
N ASP A 39 4.21 -2.72 9.06
CA ASP A 39 3.41 -2.69 10.28
C ASP A 39 3.07 -1.22 10.59
N ILE A 40 1.90 -0.74 10.16
CA ILE A 40 1.49 0.65 10.43
C ILE A 40 1.34 0.89 11.92
N ALA A 41 0.92 -0.13 12.68
CA ALA A 41 0.79 -0.04 14.13
C ALA A 41 2.10 0.35 14.84
N GLU A 42 3.25 0.16 14.18
CA GLU A 42 4.58 0.47 14.72
C GLU A 42 5.18 1.76 14.11
N MET A 43 4.48 2.42 13.19
CA MET A 43 4.95 3.66 12.57
C MET A 43 4.70 4.88 13.46
N SER A 44 5.73 5.69 13.64
CA SER A 44 5.68 7.00 14.30
C SER A 44 6.15 8.09 13.34
N GLU A 45 5.87 9.36 13.68
CA GLU A 45 6.36 10.54 12.95
C GLU A 45 5.93 10.55 11.47
N VAL A 46 4.68 10.15 11.22
CA VAL A 46 4.11 10.15 9.87
C VAL A 46 3.80 11.57 9.41
N GLU A 47 4.44 11.99 8.33
CA GLU A 47 4.25 13.30 7.71
C GLU A 47 3.74 13.19 6.27
N LEU A 48 3.00 14.21 5.85
CA LEU A 48 2.65 14.39 4.44
C LEU A 48 3.78 15.16 3.77
N CYS A 49 4.44 14.54 2.80
CA CYS A 49 5.51 15.18 2.04
C CYS A 49 4.99 15.75 0.72
N ASP A 50 5.37 17.00 0.43
CA ASP A 50 5.18 17.60 -0.89
C ASP A 50 6.10 16.94 -1.94
N GLY A 51 5.64 16.93 -3.18
CA GLY A 51 6.44 16.47 -4.32
C GLY A 51 5.71 15.48 -5.22
N ARG A 52 6.50 14.79 -6.06
CA ARG A 52 5.95 13.82 -7.01
C ARG A 52 5.47 12.57 -6.26
N TRP A 53 4.27 12.11 -6.59
CA TRP A 53 3.81 10.81 -6.12
C TRP A 53 4.66 9.67 -6.72
N HIS A 54 5.24 8.85 -5.85
CA HIS A 54 6.01 7.67 -6.24
C HIS A 54 5.12 6.42 -6.20
N ALA A 55 5.14 5.64 -7.28
CA ALA A 55 4.37 4.41 -7.39
C ALA A 55 5.13 3.34 -8.18
N GLY A 56 4.97 2.09 -7.76
CA GLY A 56 5.48 0.93 -8.50
C GLY A 56 4.59 0.56 -9.68
N ARG A 57 5.14 -0.24 -10.60
CA ARG A 57 4.32 -0.97 -11.57
C ARG A 57 3.43 -1.99 -10.84
N SER A 58 2.29 -2.33 -11.44
CA SER A 58 1.37 -3.36 -10.94
C SER A 58 2.15 -4.61 -10.52
N HIS A 59 1.97 -5.06 -9.27
CA HIS A 59 2.58 -6.30 -8.81
C HIS A 59 1.64 -7.48 -9.01
N SER A 60 2.17 -8.65 -9.37
CA SER A 60 1.39 -9.85 -9.66
C SER A 60 1.29 -10.82 -8.47
N GLN A 61 2.00 -10.57 -7.36
CA GLN A 61 2.04 -11.52 -6.26
C GLN A 61 0.74 -11.50 -5.44
N PRO A 62 0.29 -12.68 -4.96
CA PRO A 62 -0.76 -12.78 -3.96
C PRO A 62 -0.39 -11.95 -2.73
N GLN A 63 -1.27 -11.06 -2.31
CA GLN A 63 -1.02 -10.24 -1.11
C GLN A 63 -1.21 -11.11 0.13
N HIS A 64 -0.13 -11.66 0.68
CA HIS A 64 -0.11 -12.25 2.03
C HIS A 64 0.06 -11.20 3.13
N CYS A 65 0.31 -9.95 2.72
CA CYS A 65 0.60 -8.81 3.58
C CYS A 65 -0.57 -8.43 4.48
N VAL A 66 -1.76 -8.39 3.88
CA VAL A 66 -3.01 -7.92 4.46
C VAL A 66 -4.02 -9.05 4.26
N ALA A 67 -4.39 -9.74 5.33
CA ALA A 67 -5.35 -10.83 5.28
C ALA A 67 -6.79 -10.30 5.21
N ASP A 68 -7.11 -9.34 6.08
CA ASP A 68 -8.40 -8.67 6.16
C ASP A 68 -8.27 -7.26 5.58
N VAL A 69 -8.65 -7.09 4.31
CA VAL A 69 -8.52 -5.79 3.63
C VAL A 69 -9.62 -4.83 4.07
N ASP A 70 -9.22 -3.70 4.66
CA ASP A 70 -10.15 -2.64 5.05
C ASP A 70 -10.27 -1.58 3.96
N LEU A 71 -9.17 -1.22 3.30
CA LEU A 71 -9.13 -0.24 2.21
C LEU A 71 -8.21 -0.72 1.09
N ASP A 72 -8.71 -0.68 -0.13
CA ASP A 72 -7.93 -0.89 -1.36
C ASP A 72 -8.08 0.32 -2.29
N VAL A 73 -6.96 0.81 -2.82
CA VAL A 73 -6.95 1.92 -3.79
C VAL A 73 -7.16 1.44 -5.22
N ASN A 74 -7.10 0.13 -5.47
CA ASN A 74 -7.45 -0.46 -6.74
C ASN A 74 -8.97 -0.72 -6.80
N PRO A 75 -9.74 0.01 -7.64
CA PRO A 75 -11.18 -0.21 -7.76
C PRO A 75 -11.52 -1.57 -8.40
N ASP A 76 -10.58 -2.17 -9.13
CA ASP A 76 -10.74 -3.48 -9.78
C ASP A 76 -10.20 -4.63 -8.90
N SER A 77 -9.97 -4.39 -7.61
CA SER A 77 -9.40 -5.40 -6.74
C SER A 77 -10.41 -6.53 -6.50
N PRO A 78 -10.00 -7.81 -6.64
CA PRO A 78 -10.86 -8.95 -6.33
C PRO A 78 -10.98 -9.19 -4.82
N SER A 79 -10.24 -8.43 -3.99
CA SER A 79 -10.48 -8.41 -2.54
C SER A 79 -11.91 -7.92 -2.30
N GLY A 80 -12.55 -8.36 -1.22
CA GLY A 80 -13.81 -7.79 -0.76
C GLY A 80 -13.54 -6.73 0.30
N PRO A 81 -12.90 -5.58 -0.03
CA PRO A 81 -12.48 -4.63 0.97
C PRO A 81 -13.72 -4.05 1.65
N LYS A 82 -13.63 -3.82 2.96
CA LYS A 82 -14.73 -3.19 3.70
C LYS A 82 -15.04 -1.78 3.19
N ARG A 83 -14.04 -1.09 2.65
CA ARG A 83 -14.14 0.23 2.00
C ARG A 83 -13.30 0.28 0.73
N ILE A 84 -13.84 0.88 -0.32
CA ILE A 84 -13.09 1.20 -1.53
C ILE A 84 -12.70 2.67 -1.48
N ALA A 85 -11.44 3.00 -1.79
CA ALA A 85 -11.02 4.39 -1.88
C ALA A 85 -11.72 5.03 -3.11
N GLN A 86 -12.74 5.86 -2.87
CA GLN A 86 -13.35 6.62 -3.95
C GLN A 86 -12.40 7.71 -4.42
N SER A 87 -12.04 7.69 -5.69
CA SER A 87 -11.37 8.82 -6.32
C SER A 87 -12.33 10.01 -6.25
N ARG A 88 -11.98 11.06 -5.49
CA ARG A 88 -12.67 12.34 -5.63
C ARG A 88 -12.47 12.77 -7.08
N LYS A 89 -13.53 12.71 -7.89
CA LYS A 89 -13.54 13.36 -9.20
C LYS A 89 -13.38 14.85 -8.93
N THR A 90 -12.19 15.40 -9.16
CA THR A 90 -12.02 16.85 -9.21
C THR A 90 -12.91 17.34 -10.34
N LYS A 91 -14.03 17.99 -9.98
CA LYS A 91 -14.91 18.65 -10.93
C LYS A 91 -14.09 19.79 -11.55
N ARG A 92 -13.81 19.68 -12.86
CA ARG A 92 -13.24 20.78 -13.64
C ARG A 92 -14.16 21.99 -13.60
#